data_AF-A0A6N2HMC5-F1
#
_entry.id   AF-A0A6N2HMC5-F1
#
_cell.length_a   1.000
_cell.length_b   1.000
_cell.length_c   1.000
_cell.angle_alpha   90.00
_cell.angle_beta   90.00
_cell.angle_gamma   90.00
#
_symmetry.space_group_name_H-M   'P 1'
#
loop_
_entity.id
_entity.type
_entity.pdbx_description
1 polymer ?
#
loop_
_entity_poly.entity_id
_entity_poly.type
_entity_poly.pdbx_seq_one_letter_code
_entity_poly.pdbx_strand_id
1 'polypeptide(L)'
;VPSAPSAQPGPSVPPGLLGEPVTRHADHAVWHLVLDLDTHGFLRDHLVDGRPTVPGVLLADIAVQAARALAPGLPPRGIDALTFSAWVRARTDGRPARYRVEARRRATRTACAVGVTIRSDVVAPDGRVLAHDREHVRATVRLGGTVPLPEPYGPLVGPHRTVDDPYYDAASPVLLTGAFRATDRCRATESGTGARWRPDPERLSVLPRLSTPVVLLDGRGGEPG
;
A
#
# COMPACT_ATOMS: atom_id res chain seq x y z
N VAL A 1 -10.93 -50.40 9.06
CA VAL A 1 -10.23 -49.12 9.26
C VAL A 1 -11.10 -48.03 8.66
N PRO A 2 -11.72 -47.13 9.43
CA PRO A 2 -12.51 -46.05 8.86
C PRO A 2 -11.56 -44.94 8.35
N SER A 3 -11.75 -44.54 7.09
CA SER A 3 -10.99 -43.47 6.44
C SER A 3 -11.27 -42.13 7.13
N ALA A 4 -10.21 -41.42 7.49
CA ALA A 4 -10.31 -40.06 8.02
C ALA A 4 -10.82 -39.09 6.94
N PRO A 5 -11.68 -38.13 7.28
CA PRO A 5 -12.10 -37.10 6.34
C PRO A 5 -10.91 -36.22 5.96
N SER A 6 -10.71 -36.03 4.66
CA SER A 6 -9.71 -35.11 4.12
C SER A 6 -9.97 -33.70 4.64
N ALA A 7 -9.00 -33.12 5.34
CA ALA A 7 -9.06 -31.73 5.76
C ALA A 7 -9.19 -30.85 4.51
N GLN A 8 -10.29 -30.09 4.42
CA GLN A 8 -10.41 -29.09 3.37
C GLN A 8 -9.32 -28.03 3.61
N PRO A 9 -8.59 -27.58 2.56
CA PRO A 9 -7.68 -26.47 2.71
C PRO A 9 -8.48 -25.24 3.15
N GLY A 10 -8.10 -24.65 4.29
CA GLY A 10 -8.65 -23.37 4.72
C GLY A 10 -8.47 -22.29 3.64
N PRO A 11 -9.21 -21.17 3.71
CA PRO A 11 -9.10 -20.11 2.72
C PRO A 11 -7.63 -19.69 2.55
N SER A 12 -7.09 -19.89 1.34
CA SER A 12 -5.72 -19.50 1.02
C SER A 12 -5.64 -17.98 1.02
N VAL A 13 -4.79 -17.41 1.89
CA VAL A 13 -4.48 -15.98 1.86
C VAL A 13 -4.02 -15.61 0.45
N PRO A 14 -4.61 -14.56 -0.18
CA PRO A 14 -4.20 -14.18 -1.52
C PRO A 14 -2.69 -13.82 -1.56
N PRO A 15 -1.99 -14.07 -2.67
CA PRO A 15 -0.57 -13.73 -2.78
C PRO A 15 -0.34 -12.22 -2.58
N GLY A 16 0.91 -11.86 -2.29
CA GLY A 16 1.31 -10.44 -2.28
C GLY A 16 1.23 -9.82 -3.68
N LEU A 17 1.29 -8.49 -3.76
CA LEU A 17 1.24 -7.76 -5.03
C LEU A 17 2.52 -7.89 -5.87
N LEU A 18 3.64 -8.22 -5.23
CA LEU A 18 4.86 -8.59 -5.93
C LEU A 18 5.01 -10.11 -5.94
N GLY A 19 5.03 -10.68 -7.15
CA GLY A 19 5.47 -12.04 -7.38
C GLY A 19 7.00 -12.16 -7.41
N GLU A 20 7.50 -13.16 -8.11
CA GLU A 20 8.94 -13.32 -8.33
C GLU A 20 9.53 -12.17 -9.19
N PRO A 21 10.74 -11.70 -8.89
CA PRO A 21 11.40 -10.69 -9.70
C PRO A 21 11.71 -11.22 -11.10
N VAL A 22 11.57 -10.37 -12.11
CA VAL A 22 11.99 -10.67 -13.49
C VAL A 22 13.50 -10.66 -13.65
N THR A 23 14.18 -9.87 -12.81
CA THR A 23 15.65 -9.83 -12.72
C THR A 23 16.05 -9.82 -11.26
N ARG A 24 17.00 -10.67 -10.87
CA ARG A 24 17.54 -10.70 -9.51
C ARG A 24 19.06 -10.87 -9.49
N HIS A 25 19.70 -9.96 -8.79
CA HIS A 25 21.12 -10.00 -8.41
C HIS A 25 21.23 -9.82 -6.89
N ALA A 26 22.45 -9.89 -6.37
CA ALA A 26 22.70 -9.81 -4.92
C ALA A 26 22.28 -8.48 -4.29
N ASP A 27 22.38 -7.38 -5.05
CA ASP A 27 22.14 -6.01 -4.61
C ASP A 27 21.06 -5.27 -5.42
N HIS A 28 20.46 -5.92 -6.41
CA HIS A 28 19.51 -5.32 -7.33
C HIS A 28 18.43 -6.31 -7.75
N ALA A 29 17.18 -5.86 -7.82
CA ALA A 29 16.10 -6.66 -8.38
C ALA A 29 15.03 -5.78 -9.04
N VAL A 30 14.35 -6.37 -10.01
CA VAL A 30 13.30 -5.72 -10.82
C VAL A 30 12.07 -6.60 -10.85
N TRP A 31 10.89 -5.99 -10.73
CA TRP A 31 9.59 -6.65 -10.83
C TRP A 31 8.70 -5.92 -11.84
N HIS A 32 7.76 -6.67 -12.42
CA HIS A 32 6.59 -6.09 -13.06
C HIS A 32 5.41 -6.15 -12.08
N LEU A 33 4.96 -4.98 -11.64
CA LEU A 33 3.70 -4.84 -10.91
C LEU A 33 2.57 -4.73 -11.94
N VAL A 34 1.63 -5.67 -11.89
CA VAL A 34 0.47 -5.71 -12.77
C VAL A 34 -0.77 -5.44 -11.94
N LEU A 35 -1.49 -4.37 -12.28
CA LEU A 35 -2.75 -4.02 -11.63
C LEU A 35 -3.90 -4.29 -12.58
N ASP A 36 -4.74 -5.21 -12.17
CA ASP A 36 -5.88 -5.67 -12.94
C ASP A 36 -7.07 -5.79 -11.99
N LEU A 37 -8.22 -5.24 -12.37
CA LEU A 37 -9.38 -5.15 -11.49
C LEU A 37 -10.09 -6.49 -11.33
N ASP A 38 -9.87 -7.46 -12.22
CA ASP A 38 -10.47 -8.79 -12.08
C ASP A 38 -9.74 -9.59 -10.99
N THR A 39 -8.42 -9.44 -10.92
CA THR A 39 -7.58 -10.05 -9.87
C THR A 39 -7.44 -9.21 -8.60
N HIS A 40 -7.53 -7.88 -8.70
CA HIS A 40 -7.34 -6.93 -7.60
C HIS A 40 -8.60 -6.10 -7.37
N GLY A 41 -9.73 -6.78 -7.20
CA GLY A 41 -11.06 -6.15 -7.11
C GLY A 41 -11.20 -5.11 -6.01
N PHE A 42 -10.44 -5.25 -4.91
CA PHE A 42 -10.40 -4.28 -3.80
C PHE A 42 -9.99 -2.86 -4.23
N LEU A 43 -9.32 -2.69 -5.38
CA LEU A 43 -8.97 -1.35 -5.89
C LEU A 43 -10.21 -0.55 -6.34
N ARG A 44 -11.36 -1.21 -6.54
CA ARG A 44 -12.64 -0.50 -6.76
C ARG A 44 -13.11 0.24 -5.51
N ASP A 45 -12.58 -0.12 -4.35
CA ASP A 45 -12.95 0.47 -3.07
C ASP A 45 -12.07 1.68 -2.67
N HIS A 46 -11.06 2.01 -3.48
CA HIS A 46 -10.16 3.16 -3.28
C HIS A 46 -10.11 4.02 -4.54
N LEU A 47 -10.95 5.05 -4.57
CA LEU A 47 -11.13 5.90 -5.74
C LEU A 47 -10.55 7.29 -5.48
N VAL A 48 -9.85 7.81 -6.49
CA VAL A 48 -9.45 9.23 -6.56
C VAL A 48 -9.99 9.78 -7.86
N ASP A 49 -10.83 10.82 -7.78
CA ASP A 49 -11.57 11.40 -8.90
C ASP A 49 -12.37 10.33 -9.68
N GLY A 50 -13.04 9.43 -8.94
CA GLY A 50 -13.84 8.33 -9.48
C GLY A 50 -13.04 7.21 -10.17
N ARG A 51 -11.72 7.19 -10.05
CA ARG A 51 -10.85 6.19 -10.71
C ARG A 51 -10.13 5.31 -9.70
N PRO A 52 -10.11 3.97 -9.87
CA PRO A 52 -9.35 3.03 -9.05
C PRO A 52 -7.88 3.41 -8.93
N THR A 53 -7.46 3.75 -7.72
CA THR A 53 -6.13 4.29 -7.44
C THR A 53 -5.49 3.46 -6.35
N VAL A 54 -4.20 3.17 -6.50
CA VAL A 54 -3.47 2.44 -5.47
C VAL A 54 -3.23 3.38 -4.30
N PRO A 55 -3.64 3.01 -3.06
CA PRO A 55 -3.34 3.80 -1.88
C PRO A 55 -1.84 4.07 -1.76
N GLY A 56 -1.45 5.28 -1.37
CA GLY A 56 -0.03 5.63 -1.20
C GLY A 56 0.69 4.69 -0.21
N VAL A 57 0.00 4.31 0.86
CA VAL A 57 0.51 3.35 1.86
C VAL A 57 0.64 1.92 1.30
N LEU A 58 -0.14 1.55 0.28
CA LEU A 58 0.02 0.27 -0.42
C LEU A 58 1.27 0.29 -1.31
N LEU A 59 1.59 1.45 -1.92
CA LEU A 59 2.85 1.63 -2.65
C LEU A 59 4.07 1.59 -1.71
N ALA A 60 3.93 2.12 -0.49
CA ALA A 60 4.92 1.98 0.55
C ALA A 60 5.11 0.51 0.97
N ASP A 61 4.01 -0.26 1.07
CA ASP A 61 4.06 -1.71 1.32
C ASP A 61 4.79 -2.46 0.20
N ILE A 62 4.52 -2.13 -1.07
CA ILE A 62 5.23 -2.69 -2.23
C ILE A 62 6.74 -2.42 -2.13
N ALA A 63 7.14 -1.22 -1.69
CA ALA A 63 8.54 -0.93 -1.44
C ALA A 63 9.13 -1.82 -0.34
N VAL A 64 8.40 -2.06 0.75
CA VAL A 64 8.81 -2.98 1.82
C VAL A 64 8.94 -4.42 1.31
N GLN A 65 8.00 -4.90 0.50
CA GLN A 65 8.05 -6.23 -0.12
C GLN A 65 9.30 -6.38 -0.98
N ALA A 66 9.58 -5.42 -1.87
CA ALA A 66 10.76 -5.42 -2.72
C ALA A 66 12.08 -5.42 -1.92
N ALA A 67 12.13 -4.63 -0.84
CA ALA A 67 13.28 -4.58 0.05
C ALA A 67 13.53 -5.90 0.79
N ARG A 68 12.48 -6.54 1.31
CA ARG A 68 12.57 -7.83 2.00
C ARG A 68 13.04 -8.96 1.06
N ALA A 69 12.67 -8.90 -0.22
CA ALA A 69 13.16 -9.85 -1.21
C ALA A 69 14.67 -9.73 -1.50
N LEU A 70 15.26 -8.53 -1.37
CA LEU A 70 16.71 -8.29 -1.54
C LEU A 70 17.54 -8.53 -0.28
N ALA A 71 16.95 -8.43 0.90
CA ALA A 71 17.62 -8.70 2.17
C ALA A 71 16.74 -9.59 3.06
N PRO A 72 16.59 -10.88 2.70
CA PRO A 72 15.79 -11.82 3.46
C PRO A 72 16.34 -11.96 4.89
N GLY A 73 15.44 -12.11 5.85
CA GLY A 73 15.78 -12.27 7.27
C GLY A 73 15.97 -10.97 8.06
N LEU A 74 16.05 -9.81 7.40
CA LEU A 74 16.09 -8.52 8.10
C LEU A 74 14.67 -7.93 8.23
N PRO A 75 14.22 -7.56 9.45
CA PRO A 75 12.92 -6.95 9.64
C PRO A 75 12.88 -5.50 9.10
N PRO A 76 11.75 -5.04 8.53
CA PRO A 76 11.51 -3.63 8.26
C PRO A 76 11.59 -2.78 9.53
N ARG A 77 12.37 -1.70 9.46
CA ARG A 77 12.52 -0.71 10.53
C ARG A 77 11.76 0.58 10.22
N GLY A 78 11.68 0.96 8.96
CA GLY A 78 11.03 2.20 8.53
C GLY A 78 11.23 2.48 7.05
N ILE A 79 10.60 3.56 6.59
CA ILE A 79 10.70 4.06 5.23
C ILE A 79 11.09 5.53 5.31
N ASP A 80 12.24 5.87 4.74
CA ASP A 80 12.73 7.25 4.65
C ASP A 80 12.49 7.78 3.22
N ALA A 81 12.43 9.12 3.09
CA ALA A 81 12.38 9.81 1.81
C ALA A 81 11.33 9.23 0.83
N LEU A 82 10.15 8.91 1.37
CA LEU A 82 9.01 8.46 0.60
C LEU A 82 8.42 9.66 -0.17
N THR A 83 8.36 9.55 -1.49
CA THR A 83 7.82 10.57 -2.38
C THR A 83 6.85 9.94 -3.36
N PHE A 84 5.70 10.60 -3.55
CA PHE A 84 4.68 10.26 -4.54
C PHE A 84 4.66 11.33 -5.62
N SER A 85 5.19 11.02 -6.80
CA SER A 85 5.36 11.95 -7.92
C SER A 85 4.22 11.86 -8.94
N ALA A 86 3.54 10.72 -9.00
CA ALA A 86 2.41 10.49 -9.90
C ALA A 86 1.52 9.34 -9.42
N TRP A 87 0.28 9.33 -9.90
CA TRP A 87 -0.70 8.31 -9.55
C TRP A 87 -0.39 6.94 -10.16
N VAL A 88 -0.44 5.91 -9.31
CA VAL A 88 -0.50 4.51 -9.73
C VAL A 88 -1.97 4.09 -9.74
N ARG A 89 -2.50 3.67 -10.89
CA ARG A 89 -3.93 3.40 -11.10
C ARG A 89 -4.12 2.07 -11.82
N ALA A 90 -5.19 1.36 -11.46
CA ALA A 90 -5.69 0.27 -12.29
C ALA A 90 -6.52 0.86 -13.44
N ARG A 91 -6.58 0.16 -14.57
CA ARG A 91 -7.43 0.60 -15.70
C ARG A 91 -8.84 0.05 -15.54
N THR A 92 -9.80 0.80 -16.04
CA THR A 92 -11.22 0.42 -16.06
C THR A 92 -11.68 -0.15 -17.39
N ASP A 93 -10.80 -0.21 -18.39
CA ASP A 93 -11.10 -0.71 -19.75
C ASP A 93 -10.83 -2.22 -19.91
N GLY A 94 -10.77 -2.96 -18.81
CA GLY A 94 -10.51 -4.40 -18.79
C GLY A 94 -9.07 -4.80 -19.11
N ARG A 95 -8.15 -3.84 -19.33
CA ARG A 95 -6.73 -4.12 -19.56
C ARG A 95 -5.92 -3.95 -18.27
N PRO A 96 -4.89 -4.77 -18.01
CA PRO A 96 -4.00 -4.55 -16.89
C PRO A 96 -3.17 -3.27 -17.05
N ALA A 97 -3.00 -2.51 -15.97
CA ALA A 97 -1.94 -1.50 -15.86
C ALA A 97 -0.62 -2.16 -15.49
N ARG A 98 0.50 -1.67 -16.04
CA ARG A 98 1.83 -2.25 -15.82
C ARG A 98 2.79 -1.19 -15.30
N TYR A 99 3.49 -1.54 -14.23
CA TYR A 99 4.50 -0.72 -13.59
C TYR A 99 5.77 -1.54 -13.39
N ARG A 100 6.93 -0.89 -13.47
CA ARG A 100 8.22 -1.48 -13.15
C ARG A 100 8.62 -1.04 -11.75
N VAL A 101 8.88 -2.02 -10.89
CA VAL A 101 9.44 -1.78 -9.55
C VAL A 101 10.90 -2.16 -9.60
N GLU A 102 11.78 -1.24 -9.22
CA GLU A 102 13.22 -1.47 -9.14
C GLU A 102 13.68 -1.23 -7.71
N ALA A 103 14.47 -2.17 -7.17
CA ALA A 103 15.05 -2.06 -5.85
C ALA A 103 16.58 -2.20 -5.92
N ARG A 104 17.31 -1.33 -5.20
CA ARG A 104 18.77 -1.32 -5.11
C ARG A 104 19.19 -1.29 -3.65
N ARG A 105 19.86 -2.34 -3.22
CA ARG A 105 20.39 -2.52 -1.87
C ARG A 105 21.73 -1.79 -1.73
N ARG A 106 21.85 -1.02 -0.67
CA ARG A 106 23.11 -0.49 -0.14
C ARG A 106 23.34 -1.13 1.23
N ALA A 107 24.28 -2.06 1.30
CA ALA A 107 24.57 -2.79 2.53
C ALA A 107 25.46 -1.98 3.47
N THR A 108 25.19 -2.06 4.77
CA THR A 108 26.14 -1.72 5.84
C THR A 108 26.34 -2.95 6.73
N ARG A 109 27.29 -2.92 7.69
CA ARG A 109 27.68 -4.11 8.47
C ARG A 109 26.53 -4.77 9.26
N THR A 110 25.54 -4.01 9.74
CA THR A 110 24.45 -4.53 10.62
C THR A 110 23.05 -4.07 10.20
N ALA A 111 22.94 -3.27 9.15
CA ALA A 111 21.68 -2.75 8.64
C ALA A 111 21.73 -2.70 7.10
N CYS A 112 20.56 -2.50 6.50
CA CYS A 112 20.45 -2.38 5.06
C CYS A 112 19.52 -1.22 4.72
N ALA A 113 19.93 -0.44 3.72
CA ALA A 113 19.07 0.52 3.06
C ALA A 113 18.75 0.00 1.66
N VAL A 114 17.48 -0.02 1.28
CA VAL A 114 17.08 -0.39 -0.08
C VAL A 114 16.34 0.78 -0.69
N GLY A 115 16.93 1.39 -1.72
CA GLY A 115 16.22 2.37 -2.54
C GLY A 115 15.25 1.65 -3.46
N VAL A 116 13.98 2.06 -3.46
CA VAL A 116 12.93 1.49 -4.31
C VAL A 116 12.29 2.59 -5.13
N THR A 117 12.02 2.28 -6.39
CA THR A 117 11.34 3.19 -7.32
C THR A 117 10.29 2.44 -8.13
N ILE A 118 9.15 3.09 -8.36
CA ILE A 118 8.04 2.57 -9.17
C ILE A 118 7.89 3.49 -10.39
N ARG A 119 7.99 2.92 -11.59
CA ARG A 119 7.95 3.65 -12.86
C ARG A 119 6.98 3.03 -13.85
N SER A 120 6.51 3.81 -14.81
CA SER A 120 5.86 3.27 -16.01
C SER A 120 6.09 4.18 -17.20
N ASP A 121 5.95 3.62 -18.40
CA ASP A 121 5.79 4.45 -19.59
C ASP A 121 4.39 5.10 -19.57
N VAL A 122 4.30 6.32 -20.11
CA VAL A 122 3.04 7.01 -20.37
C VAL A 122 2.62 6.64 -21.79
N VAL A 123 1.51 5.93 -21.92
CA VAL A 123 1.05 5.41 -23.21
C VAL A 123 -0.29 6.07 -23.56
N ALA A 124 -0.38 6.62 -24.77
CA ALA A 124 -1.61 7.17 -25.32
C ALA A 124 -2.63 6.05 -25.63
N PRO A 125 -3.93 6.38 -25.79
CA PRO A 125 -4.95 5.38 -26.12
C PRO A 125 -4.66 4.59 -27.41
N ASP A 126 -3.96 5.20 -28.37
CA ASP A 126 -3.52 4.60 -29.64
C ASP A 126 -2.29 3.68 -29.50
N GLY A 127 -1.74 3.52 -28.29
CA GLY A 127 -0.58 2.68 -28.01
C GLY A 127 0.76 3.39 -28.14
N ARG A 128 0.80 4.66 -28.57
CA ARG A 128 2.05 5.42 -28.67
C ARG A 128 2.59 5.77 -27.28
N VAL A 129 3.89 5.54 -27.05
CA VAL A 129 4.56 6.00 -25.83
C VAL A 129 4.81 7.51 -25.92
N LEU A 130 4.23 8.25 -24.99
CA LEU A 130 4.36 9.71 -24.85
C LEU A 130 5.56 10.11 -23.98
N ALA A 131 5.91 9.28 -22.99
CA ALA A 131 7.08 9.47 -22.15
C ALA A 131 7.52 8.11 -21.61
N HIS A 132 8.82 7.86 -21.58
CA HIS A 132 9.38 6.66 -20.96
C HIS A 132 9.65 6.89 -19.48
N ASP A 133 9.54 5.82 -18.68
CA ASP A 133 10.06 5.75 -17.31
C ASP A 133 9.59 6.89 -16.38
N ARG A 134 8.33 7.31 -16.51
CA ARG A 134 7.73 8.26 -15.57
C ARG A 134 7.77 7.66 -14.16
N GLU A 135 8.41 8.39 -13.25
CA GLU A 135 8.46 8.04 -11.83
C GLU A 135 7.12 8.33 -11.15
N HIS A 136 6.63 7.34 -10.41
CA HIS A 136 5.42 7.45 -9.59
C HIS A 136 5.77 7.49 -8.11
N VAL A 137 6.71 6.64 -7.69
CA VAL A 137 7.11 6.53 -6.29
C VAL A 137 8.61 6.37 -6.19
N ARG A 138 9.18 6.97 -5.15
CA ARG A 138 10.53 6.76 -4.68
C ARG A 138 10.52 6.60 -3.17
N ALA A 139 11.30 5.65 -2.65
CA ALA A 139 11.40 5.41 -1.22
C ALA A 139 12.76 4.81 -0.86
N THR A 140 13.18 4.95 0.39
CA THR A 140 14.30 4.19 0.97
C THR A 140 13.81 3.36 2.14
N VAL A 141 13.77 2.04 1.99
CA VAL A 141 13.39 1.13 3.07
C VAL A 141 14.60 0.81 3.93
N ARG A 142 14.44 0.95 5.26
CA ARG A 142 15.44 0.55 6.26
C ARG A 142 15.10 -0.83 6.80
N LEU A 143 16.09 -1.72 6.79
CA LEU A 143 15.98 -3.09 7.28
C LEU A 143 17.03 -3.35 8.36
N GLY A 144 16.67 -4.13 9.37
CA GLY A 144 17.52 -4.49 10.52
C GLY A 144 17.72 -3.34 11.52
N GLY A 145 18.55 -3.61 12.53
CA GLY A 145 18.81 -2.68 13.63
C GLY A 145 17.64 -2.53 14.62
N THR A 146 17.80 -1.65 15.60
CA THR A 146 16.79 -1.38 16.62
C THR A 146 15.67 -0.50 16.06
N VAL A 147 14.42 -0.93 16.24
CA VAL A 147 13.25 -0.13 15.92
C VAL A 147 13.09 0.96 16.99
N PRO A 148 13.15 2.26 16.64
CA PRO A 148 12.80 3.29 17.60
C PRO A 148 11.30 3.15 17.93
N LEU A 149 10.98 3.08 19.22
CA LEU A 149 9.58 3.16 19.64
C LEU A 149 9.14 4.62 19.44
N PRO A 150 8.06 4.88 18.69
CA PRO A 150 7.53 6.23 18.59
C PRO A 150 7.05 6.68 19.98
N GLU A 151 7.23 7.95 20.29
CA GLU A 151 6.56 8.54 21.44
C GLU A 151 5.04 8.46 21.21
N PRO A 152 4.26 7.95 22.18
CA PRO A 152 2.81 7.92 22.05
C PRO A 152 2.29 9.35 21.87
N TYR A 153 1.49 9.58 20.82
CA TYR A 153 0.70 10.79 20.76
C TYR A 153 -0.27 10.79 21.95
N GLY A 154 -0.31 11.91 22.68
CA GLY A 154 -1.28 12.11 23.75
C GLY A 154 -2.72 12.08 23.22
N PRO A 155 -3.71 11.85 24.10
CA PRO A 155 -5.12 11.93 23.69
C PRO A 155 -5.42 13.31 23.11
N LEU A 156 -6.36 13.39 22.16
CA LEU A 156 -6.91 14.68 21.75
C LEU A 156 -7.55 15.36 22.97
N VAL A 157 -6.97 16.48 23.39
CA VAL A 157 -7.44 17.27 24.54
C VAL A 157 -8.37 18.36 24.04
N GLY A 158 -9.46 18.60 24.78
CA GLY A 158 -10.38 19.71 24.56
C GLY A 158 -11.76 19.29 24.07
N PRO A 159 -12.67 20.27 23.89
CA PRO A 159 -13.97 20.03 23.29
C PRO A 159 -13.81 19.48 21.87
N HIS A 160 -14.65 18.52 21.51
CA HIS A 160 -14.65 17.92 20.17
C HIS A 160 -16.06 17.93 19.60
N ARG A 161 -16.14 18.04 18.27
CA ARG A 161 -17.37 17.79 17.52
C ARG A 161 -17.31 16.41 16.89
N THR A 162 -18.45 15.73 16.86
CA THR A 162 -18.62 14.54 16.02
C THR A 162 -18.70 15.00 14.57
N VAL A 163 -17.97 14.34 13.69
CA VAL A 163 -17.97 14.61 12.24
C VAL A 163 -18.11 13.29 11.50
N ASP A 164 -18.60 13.35 10.27
CA ASP A 164 -18.47 12.22 9.34
C ASP A 164 -17.05 12.16 8.77
N ASP A 165 -16.65 10.98 8.33
CA ASP A 165 -15.40 10.81 7.60
C ASP A 165 -15.60 11.37 6.18
N PRO A 166 -14.85 12.41 5.76
CA PRO A 166 -15.03 13.02 4.45
C PRO A 166 -14.72 12.05 3.30
N TYR A 167 -14.01 10.95 3.56
CA TYR A 167 -13.70 9.95 2.55
C TYR A 167 -14.85 8.96 2.30
N TYR A 168 -15.91 8.99 3.10
CA TYR A 168 -17.09 8.12 2.91
C TYR A 168 -18.25 8.83 2.21
N ASP A 169 -18.13 10.13 1.98
CA ASP A 169 -19.11 10.89 1.22
C ASP A 169 -19.02 10.55 -0.27
N ALA A 170 -20.16 10.26 -0.91
CA ALA A 170 -20.20 9.90 -2.33
C ALA A 170 -19.73 11.02 -3.28
N ALA A 171 -19.74 12.28 -2.82
CA ALA A 171 -19.22 13.44 -3.55
C ALA A 171 -17.72 13.69 -3.27
N SER A 172 -17.07 12.87 -2.45
CA SER A 172 -15.66 13.04 -2.11
C SER A 172 -14.75 12.80 -3.32
N PRO A 173 -13.73 13.66 -3.55
CA PRO A 173 -12.72 13.40 -4.58
C PRO A 173 -11.87 12.17 -4.23
N VAL A 174 -11.80 11.79 -2.95
CA VAL A 174 -11.19 10.54 -2.49
C VAL A 174 -12.28 9.72 -1.81
N LEU A 175 -12.81 8.73 -2.52
CA LEU A 175 -13.90 7.89 -2.04
C LEU A 175 -13.36 6.53 -1.59
N LEU A 176 -13.56 6.23 -0.32
CA LEU A 176 -13.18 4.99 0.34
C LEU A 176 -14.41 4.16 0.68
N THR A 177 -14.44 2.92 0.19
CA THR A 177 -15.53 1.96 0.46
C THR A 177 -14.93 0.60 0.86
N GLY A 178 -15.75 -0.46 0.83
CA GLY A 178 -15.29 -1.83 1.07
C GLY A 178 -14.34 -1.98 2.27
N ALA A 179 -13.13 -2.48 2.01
CA ALA A 179 -12.09 -2.71 3.00
C ALA A 179 -11.47 -1.42 3.58
N PHE A 180 -11.50 -0.32 2.84
CA PHE A 180 -10.92 0.97 3.24
C PHE A 180 -11.85 1.81 4.11
N ARG A 181 -13.14 1.48 4.16
CA ARG A 181 -14.08 2.02 5.14
C ARG A 181 -13.90 1.36 6.50
N ALA A 182 -12.83 1.72 7.21
CA ALA A 182 -12.38 1.04 8.42
C ALA A 182 -12.36 1.94 9.68
N THR A 183 -12.93 3.14 9.62
CA THR A 183 -13.02 4.08 10.75
C THR A 183 -14.46 4.35 11.15
N ASP A 184 -14.70 4.58 12.44
CA ASP A 184 -15.96 5.11 12.97
C ASP A 184 -15.70 6.17 14.06
N ARG A 185 -16.77 6.82 14.52
CA ARG A 185 -16.74 7.80 15.62
C ARG A 185 -15.68 8.89 15.40
N CYS A 186 -15.65 9.45 14.20
CA CYS A 186 -14.73 10.53 13.84
C CYS A 186 -15.03 11.78 14.67
N ARG A 187 -13.96 12.41 15.15
CA ARG A 187 -13.98 13.60 16.01
C ARG A 187 -13.00 14.61 15.47
N ALA A 188 -13.36 15.88 15.57
CA ALA A 188 -12.47 17.01 15.29
C ALA A 188 -12.36 17.90 16.53
N THR A 189 -11.12 18.27 16.87
CA THR A 189 -10.75 19.32 17.82
C THR A 189 -10.06 20.46 17.05
N GLU A 190 -9.71 21.55 17.74
CA GLU A 190 -8.86 22.60 17.16
C GLU A 190 -7.45 22.09 16.84
N SER A 191 -6.98 21.08 17.57
CA SER A 191 -5.63 20.51 17.49
C SER A 191 -5.50 19.33 16.53
N GLY A 192 -6.60 18.86 15.94
CA GLY A 192 -6.56 17.77 14.97
C GLY A 192 -7.83 16.93 14.91
N THR A 193 -7.71 15.79 14.24
CA THR A 193 -8.81 14.84 14.06
C THR A 193 -8.42 13.48 14.60
N GLY A 194 -9.43 12.70 14.97
CA GLY A 194 -9.25 11.34 15.45
C GLY A 194 -10.45 10.49 15.11
N ALA A 195 -10.21 9.21 14.90
CA ALA A 195 -11.27 8.24 14.66
C ALA A 195 -10.93 6.94 15.38
N ARG A 196 -11.94 6.11 15.59
CA ARG A 196 -11.74 4.76 16.08
C ARG A 196 -11.58 3.83 14.89
N TRP A 197 -10.49 3.05 14.89
CA TRP A 197 -10.30 2.00 13.91
C TRP A 197 -11.19 0.80 14.23
N ARG A 198 -12.04 0.43 13.26
CA ARG A 198 -13.00 -0.69 13.33
C ARG A 198 -13.13 -1.30 11.93
N PRO A 199 -12.16 -2.11 11.49
CA PRO A 199 -12.23 -2.78 10.20
C PRO A 199 -13.31 -3.86 10.22
N ASP A 200 -13.82 -4.19 9.03
CA ASP A 200 -14.64 -5.37 8.79
C ASP A 200 -13.72 -6.54 8.35
N PRO A 201 -13.58 -7.62 9.16
CA PRO A 201 -12.69 -8.74 8.84
C PRO A 201 -13.00 -9.43 7.52
N GLU A 202 -14.28 -9.51 7.14
CA GLU A 202 -14.68 -10.14 5.87
C GLU A 202 -14.21 -9.29 4.69
N ARG A 203 -14.32 -7.97 4.80
CA ARG A 203 -13.83 -7.05 3.77
C ARG A 203 -12.31 -6.98 3.73
N LEU A 204 -11.62 -7.17 4.85
CA LEU A 204 -10.16 -7.27 4.83
C LEU A 204 -9.66 -8.55 4.14
N SER A 205 -10.46 -9.61 4.11
CA SER A 205 -10.04 -10.91 3.55
C SER A 205 -9.76 -10.88 2.04
N VAL A 206 -10.29 -9.89 1.32
CA VAL A 206 -10.05 -9.75 -0.14
C VAL A 206 -8.72 -9.07 -0.46
N LEU A 207 -8.02 -8.54 0.55
CA LEU A 207 -6.73 -7.88 0.34
C LEU A 207 -5.62 -8.90 0.09
N PRO A 208 -4.61 -8.53 -0.73
CA PRO A 208 -3.41 -9.35 -0.92
C PRO A 208 -2.65 -9.51 0.39
N ARG A 209 -1.69 -10.44 0.44
CA ARG A 209 -0.78 -10.52 1.59
C ARG A 209 0.11 -9.29 1.66
N LEU A 210 -0.10 -8.46 2.67
CA LEU A 210 0.63 -7.21 2.91
C LEU A 210 1.75 -7.39 3.94
N SER A 211 2.81 -6.57 3.83
CA SER A 211 3.91 -6.51 4.83
C SER A 211 3.68 -5.47 5.93
N THR A 212 2.69 -4.60 5.77
CA THR A 212 2.36 -3.47 6.65
C THR A 212 0.84 -3.39 6.82
N PRO A 213 0.33 -2.75 7.89
CA PRO A 213 -1.10 -2.64 8.13
C PRO A 213 -1.73 -1.53 7.27
N VAL A 214 -1.77 -1.73 5.94
CA VAL A 214 -2.15 -0.71 4.93
C VAL A 214 -3.47 -0.02 5.26
N VAL A 215 -4.56 -0.76 5.51
CA VAL A 215 -5.88 -0.16 5.78
C VAL A 215 -5.87 0.72 7.05
N LEU A 216 -5.14 0.30 8.08
CA LEU A 216 -4.98 1.12 9.29
C LEU A 216 -4.23 2.41 8.99
N LEU A 217 -3.17 2.35 8.17
CA LEU A 217 -2.37 3.52 7.82
C LEU A 217 -3.08 4.44 6.82
N ASP A 218 -3.86 3.89 5.91
CA ASP A 218 -4.68 4.64 4.94
C ASP A 218 -5.81 5.42 5.64
N GLY A 219 -6.46 4.78 6.63
CA GLY A 219 -7.50 5.41 7.44
C GLY A 219 -7.00 6.48 8.41
N ARG A 220 -5.69 6.75 8.47
CA ARG A 220 -5.13 7.90 9.19
C ARG A 220 -5.17 9.13 8.29
N GLY A 221 -6.38 9.65 8.07
CA GLY A 221 -6.56 10.96 7.46
C GLY A 221 -6.15 12.06 8.44
N GLY A 222 -5.04 12.74 8.17
CA GLY A 222 -4.62 13.90 8.93
C GLY A 222 -3.39 14.56 8.32
N GLU A 223 -3.61 15.62 7.55
CA GLU A 223 -2.59 16.65 7.36
C GLU A 223 -2.35 17.30 8.73
N PRO A 224 -1.11 17.31 9.28
CA PRO A 224 -0.75 18.39 10.17
C PRO A 224 -0.69 19.66 9.31
N GLY A 225 -1.59 20.61 9.59
CA GLY A 225 -1.50 21.96 9.04
C GLY A 225 -0.24 22.70 9.48
#